data_AF-A0A1G0QPV0-F1
#
_entry.id   AF-A0A1G0QPV0-F1
#
_cell.length_a   1.000
_cell.length_b   1.000
_cell.length_c   1.000
_cell.angle_alpha   90.00
_cell.angle_beta   90.00
_cell.angle_gamma   90.00
#
_symmetry.space_group_name_H-M   'P 1'
#
loop_
_entity.id
_entity.type
_entity.pdbx_description
1 polymer ?
#
loop_
_entity_poly.entity_id
_entity_poly.type
_entity_poly.pdbx_seq_one_letter_code
_entity_poly.pdbx_strand_id
1 'polypeptide(L)'
;MNNFERTYFGDSIFSSIGRALTISTRFENGCKMLAVILGLKERPLFENEKKFNGFIKELYRKQLVKDIEKILNSKNDDGHFLHIARQSRNEIVHEFTRGLDAPIDLLPKDEIKNLDSRLIELVENISLGDLFISLILSRLTKEAIPNSQFINNYRNRILEWVMDRTE
;
A
#
# COMPACT_ATOMS: atom_id res chain seq x y z
N MET A 1 -33.54 -6.09 -13.22
CA MET A 1 -32.31 -5.31 -13.45
C MET A 1 -31.17 -6.29 -13.51
N ASN A 2 -30.28 -6.18 -14.50
CA ASN A 2 -29.18 -7.13 -14.64
C ASN A 2 -28.07 -6.67 -13.67
N ASN A 3 -27.68 -7.52 -12.70
CA ASN A 3 -26.73 -7.12 -11.63
C ASN A 3 -25.31 -6.78 -12.14
N PHE A 4 -25.05 -6.93 -13.44
CA PHE A 4 -23.77 -6.66 -14.11
C PHE A 4 -23.87 -5.54 -15.16
N GLU A 5 -24.92 -4.72 -15.11
CA GLU A 5 -24.99 -3.53 -15.95
C GLU A 5 -23.85 -2.57 -15.58
N ARG A 6 -23.03 -2.22 -16.57
CA ARG A 6 -21.90 -1.31 -16.39
C ARG A 6 -22.37 0.12 -16.44
N THR A 7 -21.93 0.92 -15.47
CA THR A 7 -22.14 2.36 -15.43
C THR A 7 -20.79 3.06 -15.37
N TYR A 8 -20.71 4.27 -15.94
CA TYR A 8 -19.49 5.09 -15.86
C TYR A 8 -19.06 5.34 -14.41
N PHE A 9 -20.05 5.57 -13.54
CA PHE A 9 -19.80 5.78 -12.11
C PHE A 9 -19.24 4.52 -11.44
N GLY A 10 -19.89 3.37 -11.60
CA GLY A 10 -19.41 2.10 -11.05
C GLY A 10 -18.02 1.73 -11.57
N ASP A 11 -17.78 1.89 -12.88
CA ASP A 11 -16.48 1.64 -13.50
C ASP A 11 -15.38 2.54 -12.89
N SER A 12 -15.68 3.81 -12.58
CA SER A 12 -14.72 4.73 -11.94
C SER A 12 -14.31 4.28 -10.52
N ILE A 13 -15.26 3.72 -9.75
CA ILE A 13 -14.99 3.19 -8.41
C ILE A 13 -14.16 1.92 -8.51
N PHE A 14 -14.57 0.96 -9.35
CA PHE A 14 -13.82 -0.28 -9.53
C PHE A 14 -12.42 -0.04 -10.12
N SER A 15 -12.24 0.96 -10.97
CA SER A 15 -10.93 1.41 -11.45
C SER A 15 -10.03 1.90 -10.30
N SER A 16 -10.60 2.67 -9.36
CA SER A 16 -9.89 3.12 -8.16
C SER A 16 -9.47 1.93 -7.28
N ILE A 17 -10.37 0.96 -7.07
CA ILE A 17 -10.06 -0.28 -6.33
C ILE A 17 -8.96 -1.08 -7.03
N GLY A 18 -9.02 -1.23 -8.35
CA GLY A 18 -8.00 -1.94 -9.14
C GLY A 18 -6.62 -1.28 -9.05
N ARG A 19 -6.56 0.05 -9.08
CA ARG A 19 -5.31 0.80 -8.87
C ARG A 19 -4.80 0.66 -7.44
N ALA A 20 -5.67 0.68 -6.43
CA ALA A 20 -5.29 0.41 -5.05
C ALA A 20 -4.71 -1.01 -4.86
N LEU A 21 -5.28 -2.01 -5.54
CA LEU A 21 -4.76 -3.38 -5.57
C LEU A 21 -3.38 -3.45 -6.24
N THR A 22 -3.15 -2.64 -7.28
CA THR A 22 -1.85 -2.53 -7.95
C THR A 22 -0.76 -2.02 -6.99
N ILE A 23 -1.04 -0.95 -6.22
CA ILE A 23 -0.11 -0.41 -5.22
C ILE A 23 0.12 -1.42 -4.08
N SER A 24 -0.94 -2.09 -3.62
CA SER A 24 -0.87 -3.15 -2.61
C SER A 24 0.07 -4.28 -3.02
N THR A 25 -0.03 -4.70 -4.29
CA THR A 25 0.82 -5.75 -4.87
C THR A 25 2.27 -5.30 -5.01
N ARG A 26 2.50 -4.03 -5.42
CA ARG A 26 3.85 -3.47 -5.51
C ARG A 26 4.55 -3.44 -4.15
N PHE A 27 3.85 -2.98 -3.11
CA PHE A 27 4.37 -2.99 -1.74
C PHE A 27 4.76 -4.40 -1.27
N GLU A 28 3.88 -5.37 -1.50
CA GLU A 28 4.14 -6.77 -1.16
C GLU A 28 5.39 -7.31 -1.89
N ASN A 29 5.50 -7.06 -3.19
CA ASN A 29 6.62 -7.50 -3.98
C ASN A 29 7.93 -6.85 -3.53
N GLY A 30 7.90 -5.56 -3.16
CA GLY A 30 9.03 -4.88 -2.54
C GLY A 30 9.47 -5.58 -1.25
N CYS A 31 8.53 -5.90 -0.36
CA CYS A 31 8.83 -6.63 0.88
C CYS A 31 9.43 -8.01 0.61
N LYS A 32 8.90 -8.76 -0.36
CA LYS A 32 9.44 -10.07 -0.77
C LYS A 32 10.85 -9.95 -1.33
N MET A 33 11.09 -9.00 -2.24
CA MET A 33 12.40 -8.74 -2.81
C MET A 33 13.42 -8.39 -1.72
N LEU A 34 13.02 -7.52 -0.79
CA LEU A 34 13.87 -7.13 0.32
C LEU A 34 14.20 -8.31 1.25
N ALA A 35 13.21 -9.15 1.55
CA ALA A 35 13.42 -10.38 2.30
C ALA A 35 14.43 -11.30 1.61
N VAL A 36 14.33 -11.48 0.28
CA VAL A 36 15.30 -12.25 -0.50
C VAL A 36 16.71 -11.66 -0.40
N ILE A 37 16.87 -10.35 -0.59
CA ILE A 37 18.17 -9.65 -0.47
C ILE A 37 18.75 -9.81 0.94
N LEU A 38 17.90 -9.81 1.97
CA LEU A 38 18.31 -10.02 3.36
C LEU A 38 18.59 -11.50 3.70
N GLY A 39 18.43 -12.43 2.75
CA GLY A 39 18.63 -13.87 2.97
C GLY A 39 17.51 -14.53 3.78
N LEU A 40 16.38 -13.86 3.94
CA LEU A 40 15.18 -14.42 4.56
C LEU A 40 14.51 -15.30 3.50
N LYS A 41 14.66 -16.63 3.62
CA LYS A 41 14.04 -17.63 2.70
C LYS A 41 12.62 -17.20 2.33
N GLU A 42 12.23 -17.39 1.07
CA GLU A 42 10.91 -17.06 0.52
C GLU A 42 9.80 -17.47 1.47
N ARG A 43 9.33 -16.48 2.25
CA ARG A 43 8.22 -16.64 3.16
C ARG A 43 7.09 -15.83 2.54
N PRO A 44 5.89 -16.37 2.49
CA PRO A 44 4.71 -15.53 2.37
C PRO A 44 4.64 -14.66 3.64
N LEU A 45 5.27 -13.48 3.58
CA LEU A 45 5.50 -12.56 4.70
C LEU A 45 4.17 -12.08 5.31
N PHE A 46 3.15 -12.00 4.47
CA PHE A 46 1.86 -11.41 4.78
C PHE A 46 0.81 -12.42 5.23
N GLU A 47 1.12 -13.72 5.21
CA GLU A 47 0.20 -14.78 5.67
C GLU A 47 -0.09 -14.71 7.16
N ASN A 48 0.90 -14.35 7.98
CA ASN A 48 0.70 -14.22 9.42
C ASN A 48 1.64 -13.19 10.04
N GLU A 49 1.19 -12.65 11.16
CA GLU A 49 1.87 -11.58 11.88
C GLU A 49 3.25 -11.99 12.39
N LYS A 50 3.43 -13.25 12.80
CA LYS A 50 4.72 -13.76 13.28
C LYS A 50 5.81 -13.71 12.20
N LYS A 51 5.46 -14.08 10.96
CA LYS A 51 6.40 -14.01 9.81
C LYS A 51 6.77 -12.56 9.51
N PHE A 52 5.77 -11.66 9.49
CA PHE A 52 6.01 -10.24 9.25
C PHE A 52 6.86 -9.60 10.36
N ASN A 53 6.58 -9.89 11.63
CA ASN A 53 7.38 -9.45 12.77
C ASN A 53 8.84 -9.90 12.66
N GLY A 54 9.07 -11.13 12.20
CA GLY A 54 10.42 -11.63 11.92
C GLY A 54 11.12 -10.80 10.86
N PHE A 55 10.44 -10.48 9.76
CA PHE A 55 10.96 -9.61 8.71
C PHE A 55 11.30 -8.21 9.22
N ILE A 56 10.41 -7.57 9.99
CA ILE A 56 10.66 -6.25 10.58
C ILE A 56 11.89 -6.30 11.50
N LYS A 57 12.00 -7.31 12.36
CA LYS A 57 13.18 -7.46 13.24
C LYS A 57 14.49 -7.58 12.46
N GLU A 58 14.50 -8.36 11.39
CA GLU A 58 15.71 -8.52 10.56
C GLU A 58 16.03 -7.26 9.76
N LEU A 59 14.99 -6.55 9.31
CA LEU A 59 15.12 -5.28 8.62
C LEU A 59 15.77 -4.23 9.52
N TYR A 60 15.24 -4.05 10.73
CA TYR A 60 15.67 -3.05 11.71
C TYR A 60 17.05 -3.32 12.35
N ARG A 61 17.62 -4.52 12.13
CA ARG A 61 19.04 -4.77 12.46
C ARG A 61 20.00 -3.99 11.56
N LYS A 62 19.55 -3.51 10.39
CA LYS A 62 20.39 -2.78 9.44
C LYS A 62 20.42 -1.30 9.78
N GLN A 63 21.61 -0.73 9.92
CA GLN A 63 21.80 0.70 10.18
C GLN A 63 21.14 1.59 9.12
N LEU A 64 21.05 1.11 7.88
CA LEU A 64 20.45 1.84 6.76
C LEU A 64 18.97 2.19 7.00
N VAL A 65 18.24 1.39 7.79
CA VAL A 65 16.83 1.63 8.12
C VAL A 65 16.68 2.94 8.88
N LYS A 66 17.54 3.15 9.88
CA LYS A 66 17.54 4.37 10.71
C LYS A 66 17.82 5.62 9.88
N ASP A 67 18.63 5.49 8.82
CA ASP A 67 18.92 6.61 7.94
C ASP A 67 17.75 6.94 7.01
N ILE A 68 16.98 5.94 6.58
CA ILE A 68 15.76 6.15 5.79
C ILE A 68 14.61 6.67 6.64
N GLU A 69 14.49 6.23 7.89
CA GLU A 69 13.49 6.77 8.82
C GLU A 69 13.67 8.27 9.06
N LYS A 70 14.92 8.74 9.17
CA LYS A 70 15.23 10.17 9.22
C LYS A 70 14.76 10.90 7.97
N ILE A 71 14.96 10.32 6.78
CA ILE A 71 14.52 10.92 5.52
C ILE A 71 12.98 11.05 5.48
N LEU A 72 12.28 10.05 6.00
CA LEU A 72 10.82 10.02 6.02
C LEU A 72 10.20 10.76 7.23
N ASN A 73 11.02 11.32 8.13
CA ASN A 73 10.56 11.85 9.43
C ASN A 73 9.68 10.86 10.23
N SER A 74 9.87 9.56 10.01
CA SER A 74 9.16 8.52 10.73
C SER A 74 9.92 8.25 12.02
N LYS A 75 9.42 8.74 13.15
CA LYS A 75 10.03 8.52 14.48
C LYS A 75 9.67 7.17 15.11
N ASN A 76 9.07 6.25 14.36
CA ASN A 76 8.55 5.01 14.91
C ASN A 76 9.62 3.92 14.89
N ASP A 77 10.32 3.75 16.01
CA ASP A 77 11.46 2.84 16.23
C ASP A 77 11.17 1.32 16.00
N ASP A 78 9.92 0.93 15.76
CA ASP A 78 9.50 -0.49 15.74
C ASP A 78 8.85 -0.96 14.42
N GLY A 79 8.92 -0.18 13.34
CA GLY A 79 8.29 -0.58 12.06
C GLY A 79 6.76 -0.55 12.09
N HIS A 80 6.17 0.19 13.02
CA HIS A 80 4.71 0.31 13.20
C HIS A 80 3.99 0.72 11.89
N PHE A 81 4.55 1.65 11.12
CA PHE A 81 3.95 2.07 9.86
C PHE A 81 3.97 0.95 8.79
N LEU A 82 4.95 0.03 8.82
CA LEU A 82 4.94 -1.15 7.95
C LEU A 82 3.87 -2.16 8.37
N HIS A 83 3.58 -2.27 9.67
CA HIS A 83 2.44 -3.05 10.16
C HIS A 83 1.11 -2.47 9.69
N ILE A 84 0.96 -1.15 9.76
CA ILE A 84 -0.21 -0.46 9.24
C ILE A 84 -0.35 -0.70 7.73
N ALA A 85 0.73 -0.52 6.95
CA ALA A 85 0.73 -0.80 5.52
C ALA A 85 0.35 -2.27 5.21
N ARG A 86 0.84 -3.23 6.00
CA ARG A 86 0.48 -4.66 5.89
C ARG A 86 -1.02 -4.88 6.13
N GLN A 87 -1.56 -4.29 7.19
CA GLN A 87 -2.98 -4.39 7.52
C GLN A 87 -3.84 -3.78 6.41
N SER A 88 -3.48 -2.59 5.94
CA SER A 88 -4.20 -1.93 4.84
C SER A 88 -4.16 -2.72 3.55
N ARG A 89 -3.00 -3.33 3.22
CA ARG A 89 -2.86 -4.25 2.09
C ARG A 89 -3.77 -5.47 2.25
N ASN A 90 -3.81 -6.08 3.44
CA ASN A 90 -4.64 -7.26 3.68
C ASN A 90 -6.13 -6.93 3.50
N GLU A 91 -6.55 -5.76 3.98
CA GLU A 91 -7.91 -5.28 3.80
C GLU A 91 -8.25 -5.06 2.32
N ILE A 92 -7.43 -4.33 1.56
CA ILE A 92 -7.64 -4.12 0.12
C ILE A 92 -7.77 -5.45 -0.63
N VAL A 93 -6.94 -6.45 -0.30
CA VAL A 93 -6.89 -7.72 -1.01
C VAL A 93 -8.04 -8.66 -0.63
N HIS A 94 -8.48 -8.65 0.63
CA HIS A 94 -9.38 -9.70 1.15
C HIS A 94 -10.75 -9.21 1.59
N GLU A 95 -10.88 -7.96 2.00
CA GLU A 95 -12.05 -7.49 2.74
C GLU A 95 -12.71 -6.27 2.10
N PHE A 96 -11.97 -5.46 1.34
CA PHE A 96 -12.46 -4.16 0.87
C PHE A 96 -13.64 -4.26 -0.10
N THR A 97 -13.67 -5.30 -0.92
CA THR A 97 -14.77 -5.54 -1.87
C THR A 97 -15.92 -6.35 -1.26
N ARG A 98 -15.81 -6.76 0.01
CA ARG A 98 -16.82 -7.57 0.68
C ARG A 98 -18.10 -6.75 0.87
N GLY A 99 -19.22 -7.25 0.34
CA GLY A 99 -20.51 -6.56 0.40
C GLY A 99 -20.78 -5.65 -0.81
N LEU A 100 -19.85 -5.55 -1.76
CA LEU A 100 -20.11 -4.95 -3.08
C LEU A 100 -20.76 -5.96 -4.04
N ASP A 101 -21.79 -6.66 -3.53
CA ASP A 101 -22.48 -7.74 -4.25
C ASP A 101 -23.62 -7.22 -5.14
N ALA A 102 -23.90 -5.92 -5.05
CA ALA A 102 -24.89 -5.18 -5.83
C ALA A 102 -24.22 -4.06 -6.65
N PRO A 103 -24.87 -3.58 -7.73
CA PRO A 103 -24.39 -2.41 -8.46
C PRO A 103 -24.13 -1.22 -7.54
N ILE A 104 -22.94 -0.62 -7.65
CA ILE A 104 -22.50 0.49 -6.79
C ILE A 104 -23.46 1.68 -6.87
N ASP A 105 -24.12 1.88 -8.00
CA ASP A 105 -25.12 2.96 -8.20
C ASP A 105 -26.34 2.86 -7.28
N LEU A 106 -26.59 1.68 -6.71
CA LEU A 106 -27.69 1.44 -5.78
C LEU A 106 -27.31 1.69 -4.33
N LEU A 107 -26.02 1.87 -4.04
CA LEU A 107 -25.55 2.15 -2.68
C LEU A 107 -25.97 3.57 -2.25
N PRO A 108 -26.35 3.77 -0.98
CA PRO A 108 -26.54 5.09 -0.42
C PRO A 108 -25.29 5.96 -0.60
N LYS A 109 -25.49 7.25 -0.89
CA LYS A 109 -24.38 8.20 -1.09
C LYS A 109 -23.38 8.24 0.06
N ASP A 110 -23.87 8.05 1.29
CA ASP A 110 -23.00 8.06 2.47
C ASP A 110 -22.15 6.77 2.57
N GLU A 111 -22.65 5.63 2.09
CA GLU A 111 -21.85 4.40 1.98
C GLU A 111 -20.74 4.56 0.94
N ILE A 112 -21.03 5.19 -0.20
CA ILE A 112 -20.01 5.47 -1.22
C ILE A 112 -18.93 6.42 -0.66
N LYS A 113 -19.31 7.47 0.06
CA LYS A 113 -18.34 8.36 0.71
C LYS A 113 -17.48 7.63 1.74
N ASN A 114 -18.08 6.72 2.51
CA ASN A 114 -17.34 5.90 3.48
C ASN A 114 -16.35 4.98 2.78
N LEU A 115 -16.76 4.37 1.66
CA LEU A 115 -15.90 3.55 0.82
C LEU A 115 -14.72 4.35 0.27
N ASP A 116 -14.97 5.54 -0.26
CA ASP A 116 -13.92 6.44 -0.76
C ASP A 116 -12.95 6.86 0.35
N SER A 117 -13.49 7.29 1.49
CA SER A 117 -12.67 7.70 2.64
C SER A 117 -11.80 6.56 3.14
N ARG A 118 -12.36 5.34 3.19
CA ARG A 118 -11.61 4.15 3.60
C ARG A 118 -10.54 3.78 2.58
N LEU A 119 -10.85 3.83 1.28
CA LEU A 119 -9.87 3.56 0.23
C LEU A 119 -8.68 4.53 0.31
N ILE A 120 -8.97 5.82 0.50
CA ILE A 120 -7.96 6.87 0.67
C ILE A 120 -7.01 6.51 1.83
N GLU A 121 -7.56 6.23 3.02
CA GLU A 121 -6.76 5.87 4.21
C GLU A 121 -5.87 4.65 3.94
N LEU A 122 -6.42 3.59 3.34
CA LEU A 122 -5.69 2.37 3.04
C LEU A 122 -4.55 2.63 2.04
N VAL A 123 -4.81 3.42 1.01
CA VAL A 123 -3.81 3.79 -0.01
C VAL A 123 -2.70 4.66 0.58
N GLU A 124 -3.03 5.63 1.44
CA GLU A 124 -2.04 6.45 2.12
C GLU A 124 -1.10 5.60 2.97
N ASN A 125 -1.66 4.68 3.77
CA ASN A 125 -0.91 3.75 4.60
C ASN A 125 0.05 2.88 3.79
N ILE A 126 -0.43 2.30 2.68
CA ILE A 126 0.40 1.46 1.81
C ILE A 126 1.46 2.31 1.11
N SER A 127 1.13 3.51 0.64
CA SER A 127 2.07 4.38 -0.08
C SER A 127 3.31 4.72 0.76
N LEU A 128 3.13 4.90 2.08
CA LEU A 128 4.24 5.15 3.00
C LEU A 128 5.13 3.91 3.15
N GLY A 129 4.52 2.73 3.34
CA GLY A 129 5.26 1.47 3.42
C GLY A 129 6.00 1.14 2.13
N ASP A 130 5.35 1.35 0.99
CA ASP A 130 5.90 1.16 -0.35
C ASP A 130 7.08 2.08 -0.63
N LEU A 131 6.98 3.38 -0.28
CA LEU A 131 8.08 4.32 -0.39
C LEU A 131 9.27 3.89 0.48
N PHE A 132 9.02 3.53 1.74
CA PHE A 132 10.07 3.10 2.66
C PHE A 132 10.83 1.88 2.13
N ILE A 133 10.10 0.84 1.72
CA ILE A 133 10.69 -0.37 1.16
C ILE A 133 11.47 -0.06 -0.12
N SER A 134 10.92 0.79 -0.99
CA SER A 134 11.58 1.20 -2.23
C SER A 134 12.90 1.92 -1.96
N LEU A 135 12.94 2.84 -1.00
CA LEU A 135 14.16 3.56 -0.62
C LEU A 135 15.23 2.60 -0.07
N ILE A 136 14.82 1.59 0.72
CA ILE A 136 15.73 0.58 1.24
C ILE A 136 16.30 -0.26 0.11
N LEU A 137 15.44 -0.72 -0.80
CA LEU A 137 15.84 -1.48 -1.97
C LEU A 137 16.82 -0.69 -2.82
N SER A 138 16.52 0.56 -3.18
CA SER A 138 17.43 1.40 -3.98
C SER A 138 18.79 1.59 -3.30
N ARG A 139 18.82 1.74 -1.97
CA ARG A 139 20.08 1.80 -1.21
C ARG A 139 20.87 0.49 -1.28
N LEU A 140 20.21 -0.65 -1.15
CA LEU A 140 20.85 -1.97 -1.18
C LEU A 140 21.32 -2.36 -2.60
N THR A 141 20.55 -2.01 -3.62
CA THR A 141 20.88 -2.29 -5.03
C THR A 141 21.79 -1.22 -5.65
N LYS A 142 22.10 -0.14 -4.91
CA LYS A 142 22.89 1.01 -5.36
C LYS A 142 22.25 1.78 -6.53
N GLU A 143 20.93 1.74 -6.62
CA GLU A 143 20.16 2.58 -7.54
C GLU A 143 20.11 4.04 -7.09
N ALA A 144 19.81 4.93 -8.04
CA ALA A 144 19.63 6.34 -7.76
C ALA A 144 18.48 6.56 -6.78
N ILE A 145 18.72 7.37 -5.75
CA ILE A 145 17.69 7.71 -4.77
C ILE A 145 16.95 8.95 -5.25
N PRO A 146 15.60 8.95 -5.21
CA PRO A 146 14.82 10.11 -5.58
C PRO A 146 15.17 11.35 -4.73
N ASN A 147 15.00 12.53 -5.31
CA ASN A 147 15.21 13.78 -4.58
C ASN A 147 14.11 14.01 -3.51
N SER A 148 14.34 14.98 -2.62
CA SER A 148 13.41 15.30 -1.54
C SER A 148 12.01 15.70 -2.03
N GLN A 149 11.92 16.40 -3.16
CA GLN A 149 10.64 16.78 -3.77
C GLN A 149 9.82 15.54 -4.18
N PHE A 150 10.45 14.55 -4.80
CA PHE A 150 9.79 13.30 -5.16
C PHE A 150 9.29 12.56 -3.92
N ILE A 151 10.14 12.44 -2.89
CA ILE A 151 9.82 11.75 -1.63
C ILE A 151 8.62 12.41 -0.95
N ASN A 152 8.63 13.74 -0.84
CA ASN A 152 7.56 14.50 -0.18
C ASN A 152 6.22 14.40 -0.92
N ASN A 153 6.26 14.34 -2.26
CA ASN A 153 5.05 14.29 -3.08
C ASN A 153 4.57 12.86 -3.38
N TYR A 154 5.33 11.83 -3.02
CA TYR A 154 5.07 10.46 -3.44
C TYR A 154 3.66 9.98 -3.07
N ARG A 155 3.29 10.14 -1.80
CA ARG A 155 1.98 9.74 -1.27
C ARG A 155 0.85 10.47 -2.00
N ASN A 156 0.96 11.78 -2.16
CA ASN A 156 -0.06 12.57 -2.85
C ASN A 156 -0.21 12.12 -4.31
N ARG A 157 0.90 11.87 -5.01
CA ARG A 157 0.87 11.37 -6.39
C ARG A 157 0.24 9.99 -6.52
N ILE A 158 0.51 9.09 -5.57
CA ILE A 158 -0.13 7.77 -5.55
C ILE A 158 -1.62 7.91 -5.28
N LEU A 159 -2.00 8.76 -4.32
CA LEU A 159 -3.40 8.99 -3.99
C LEU A 159 -4.16 9.61 -5.16
N GLU A 160 -3.61 10.66 -5.78
CA GLU A 160 -4.13 11.28 -7.00
C GLU A 160 -4.31 10.24 -8.09
N TRP A 161 -3.28 9.44 -8.38
CA TRP A 161 -3.37 8.41 -9.42
C TRP A 161 -4.42 7.33 -9.13
N VAL A 162 -4.56 6.88 -7.87
CA VAL A 162 -5.55 5.86 -7.49
C VAL A 162 -6.97 6.42 -7.52
N MET A 163 -7.15 7.66 -7.04
CA MET A 163 -8.46 8.30 -6.92
C MET A 163 -8.86 9.11 -8.15
N ASP A 164 -8.02 9.15 -9.18
CA ASP A 164 -8.29 9.88 -10.41
C ASP A 164 -9.47 9.27 -11.15
N ARG A 165 -10.59 10.00 -11.19
CA ARG A 165 -11.83 9.61 -11.88
C ARG A 165 -12.02 10.35 -13.19
N THR A 166 -10.97 10.96 -13.74
CA THR A 166 -11.07 11.64 -15.02
C THR A 166 -11.28 10.64 -16.17
N GLU A 167 -12.23 11.00 -17.04
CA GLU A 167 -12.39 10.49 -18.40
C GLU A 167 -11.48 11.28 -19.36
#